data_AF-A0A1J5KSV5-F1
#
_entry.id   AF-A0A1J5KSV5-F1
#
_cell.length_a   1.000
_cell.length_b   1.000
_cell.length_c   1.000
_cell.angle_alpha   90.00
_cell.angle_beta   90.00
_cell.angle_gamma   90.00
#
_symmetry.space_group_name_H-M   'P 1'
#
loop_
_entity.id
_entity.type
_entity.pdbx_description
1 polymer ?
#
loop_
_entity_poly.entity_id
_entity_poly.type
_entity_poly.pdbx_seq_one_letter_code
_entity_poly.pdbx_strand_id
1 'polypeptide(L)'
;MLKLEGRIIMSGSVKLVDKMTGSVLFECSIQDIDKAYVQAEEYEQMGLDIELKAPSMPETLVRSLGGSDESINELNKALDDEIASHIEEDLGCSVCLPEQESKAD
;
A
#
# COMPACT_ATOMS: atom_id res chain seq x y z
N MET A 1 -14.45 11.11 -34.52
CA MET A 1 -13.80 12.31 -33.96
C MET A 1 -13.85 12.20 -32.45
N LEU A 2 -12.82 11.61 -31.83
CA LEU A 2 -12.73 11.43 -30.38
C LEU A 2 -11.87 12.56 -29.83
N LYS A 3 -12.49 13.49 -29.10
CA LYS A 3 -11.81 14.51 -28.32
C LYS A 3 -11.22 13.82 -27.08
N LEU A 4 -9.92 13.57 -27.09
CA LEU A 4 -9.16 13.16 -25.92
C LEU A 4 -8.69 14.44 -25.20
N GLU A 5 -9.61 15.09 -24.49
CA GLU A 5 -9.28 16.17 -23.56
C GLU A 5 -8.77 15.54 -22.26
N GLY A 6 -7.44 15.50 -22.10
CA GLY A 6 -6.73 15.63 -20.82
C GLY A 6 -7.20 14.79 -19.61
N ARG A 7 -7.45 13.49 -19.75
CA ARG A 7 -7.55 12.60 -18.59
C ARG A 7 -6.17 12.06 -18.23
N ILE A 8 -5.54 12.62 -17.21
CA ILE A 8 -4.56 11.88 -16.43
C ILE A 8 -5.33 10.70 -15.82
N ILE A 9 -5.10 9.48 -16.32
CA ILE A 9 -5.66 8.27 -15.71
C ILE A 9 -4.79 7.97 -14.47
N MET A 10 -5.03 8.70 -13.38
CA MET A 10 -4.50 8.36 -12.06
C MET A 10 -5.42 7.29 -11.45
N SER A 11 -5.31 6.06 -11.95
CA SER A 11 -6.15 4.91 -11.58
C SER A 11 -5.61 4.15 -10.35
N GLY A 12 -5.22 4.88 -9.30
CA GLY A 12 -4.94 4.30 -7.99
C GLY A 12 -6.16 4.43 -7.08
N SER A 13 -6.66 3.32 -6.51
CA SER A 13 -7.67 3.37 -5.45
C SER A 13 -7.07 3.00 -4.10
N VAL A 14 -7.54 3.68 -3.06
CA VAL A 14 -7.18 3.45 -1.66
C VAL A 14 -8.37 2.78 -0.98
N LYS A 15 -8.11 1.71 -0.22
CA LYS A 15 -9.13 0.88 0.42
C LYS A 15 -8.86 0.76 1.92
N LEU A 16 -9.91 0.88 2.72
CA LEU A 16 -9.91 0.46 4.12
C LEU A 16 -10.52 -0.93 4.21
N VAL A 17 -9.76 -1.87 4.75
CA VAL A 17 -10.13 -3.28 4.85
C VAL A 17 -10.21 -3.66 6.32
N ASP A 18 -11.32 -4.27 6.74
CA ASP A 18 -11.42 -4.91 8.05
C ASP A 18 -10.48 -6.12 8.10
N LYS A 19 -9.53 -6.15 9.03
CA LYS A 19 -8.56 -7.26 9.15
C LYS A 19 -9.22 -8.57 9.55
N MET A 20 -10.35 -8.52 10.26
CA MET A 20 -11.04 -9.71 10.76
C MET A 20 -11.82 -10.41 9.64
N THR A 21 -12.49 -9.65 8.78
CA THR A 21 -13.36 -10.20 7.74
C THR A 21 -12.78 -10.13 6.34
N GLY A 22 -11.75 -9.32 6.12
CA GLY A 22 -11.22 -9.00 4.80
C GLY A 22 -12.15 -8.12 3.96
N SER A 23 -13.23 -7.58 4.55
CA SER A 23 -14.22 -6.79 3.83
C SER A 23 -13.70 -5.37 3.59
N VAL A 24 -13.93 -4.85 2.38
CA VAL A 24 -13.69 -3.43 2.08
C VAL A 24 -14.79 -2.60 2.73
N LEU A 25 -14.42 -1.78 3.71
CA LEU A 25 -15.34 -0.89 4.43
C LEU A 25 -15.50 0.46 3.72
N PHE A 26 -14.43 0.91 3.08
CA PHE A 26 -14.36 2.19 2.39
C PHE A 26 -13.38 2.13 1.22
N GLU A 27 -13.69 2.83 0.13
CA GLU A 27 -12.81 2.95 -1.04
C GLU A 27 -12.89 4.37 -1.61
N CYS A 28 -11.74 4.95 -1.95
CA CYS A 28 -11.66 6.25 -2.60
C CYS A 28 -10.50 6.29 -3.62
N SER A 29 -10.41 7.38 -4.39
CA SER A 29 -9.25 7.61 -5.26
C SER A 29 -8.03 8.01 -4.44
N ILE A 30 -6.83 7.73 -4.94
CA ILE A 30 -5.56 8.19 -4.37
C ILE A 30 -5.49 9.71 -4.19
N GLN A 31 -6.20 10.50 -5.00
CA GLN A 31 -6.27 11.96 -4.85
C GLN A 31 -7.04 12.41 -3.61
N ASP A 32 -7.88 11.52 -3.09
CA ASP A 32 -8.73 11.74 -1.94
C ASP A 32 -8.21 10.95 -0.72
N ILE A 33 -6.92 10.56 -0.70
CA ILE A 33 -6.35 9.73 0.37
C ILE A 33 -6.52 10.33 1.77
N ASP A 34 -6.56 11.67 1.89
CA ASP A 34 -6.86 12.35 3.15
C ASP A 34 -8.20 11.93 3.75
N LYS A 35 -9.21 11.64 2.91
CA LYS A 35 -10.52 11.11 3.37
C LYS A 35 -10.39 9.69 3.93
N ALA A 36 -9.52 8.87 3.33
CA ALA A 36 -9.26 7.53 3.85
C ALA A 36 -8.58 7.58 5.22
N TYR A 37 -7.67 8.53 5.47
CA TYR A 37 -7.05 8.70 6.79
C TYR A 37 -8.06 9.13 7.85
N VAL A 38 -8.92 10.11 7.54
CA VAL A 38 -9.98 10.54 8.47
C VAL A 38 -10.93 9.39 8.77
N GLN A 39 -11.37 8.66 7.74
CA GLN A 39 -12.29 7.54 7.92
C GLN A 39 -11.65 6.38 8.68
N ALA A 40 -10.35 6.16 8.50
CA ALA A 40 -9.59 5.15 9.24
C ALA A 40 -9.59 5.45 10.74
N GLU A 41 -9.33 6.71 11.11
CA GLU A 41 -9.36 7.14 12.51
C GLU A 41 -10.75 6.92 13.13
N GLU A 42 -11.83 7.26 12.42
CA GLU A 42 -13.20 7.00 12.89
C GLU A 42 -13.47 5.51 13.14
N TYR A 43 -13.00 4.63 12.24
CA TYR A 43 -13.18 3.17 12.39
C TYR A 43 -12.36 2.62 13.57
N GLU A 44 -11.13 3.08 13.76
CA GLU A 44 -10.32 2.71 14.91
C GLU A 44 -10.98 3.17 16.23
N GLN A 45 -11.56 4.39 16.25
CA GLN A 45 -12.31 4.89 17.42
C GLN A 45 -13.57 4.06 17.71
N MET A 46 -14.17 3.44 16.70
CA MET A 46 -15.28 2.49 16.85
C MET A 46 -14.82 1.08 17.30
N GLY A 47 -13.50 0.86 17.42
CA GLY A 47 -12.93 -0.43 17.82
C GLY A 47 -12.80 -1.44 16.68
N LEU A 48 -12.84 -0.99 15.42
CA LEU A 48 -12.55 -1.84 14.26
C LEU A 48 -11.04 -1.95 14.06
N ASP A 49 -10.56 -3.16 13.78
CA ASP A 49 -9.18 -3.38 13.34
C ASP A 49 -9.13 -3.31 11.81
N ILE A 50 -8.53 -2.23 11.30
CA ILE A 50 -8.52 -1.92 9.87
C ILE A 50 -7.10 -1.89 9.30
N GLU A 51 -7.02 -2.08 7.99
CA GLU A 51 -5.82 -1.94 7.17
C GLU A 51 -6.10 -0.94 6.04
N LEU A 52 -5.26 0.09 5.91
CA LEU A 52 -5.30 1.01 4.77
C LEU A 52 -4.40 0.47 3.67
N LYS A 53 -5.00 0.03 2.56
CA LYS A 53 -4.30 -0.39 1.34
C LYS A 53 -4.29 0.74 0.34
N ALA A 54 -3.11 1.32 0.10
CA ALA A 54 -2.88 2.33 -0.92
C ALA A 54 -1.80 1.85 -1.90
N PRO A 55 -1.89 2.22 -3.19
CA PRO A 55 -0.82 1.94 -4.14
C PRO A 55 0.45 2.68 -3.73
N SER A 56 1.59 2.02 -3.89
CA SER A 56 2.89 2.64 -3.65
C SER A 56 3.23 3.67 -4.75
N MET A 57 4.26 4.47 -4.50
CA MET A 57 4.81 5.40 -5.50
C MET A 57 5.22 4.71 -6.82
N PRO A 58 6.01 3.62 -6.81
CA PRO A 58 6.38 2.95 -8.05
C PRO A 58 5.18 2.29 -8.74
N GLU A 59 4.21 1.75 -8.00
CA GLU A 59 2.97 1.23 -8.60
C GLU A 59 2.16 2.34 -9.29
N THR A 60 2.04 3.50 -8.64
CA THR A 60 1.37 4.68 -9.21
C THR A 60 2.06 5.15 -10.49
N LEU A 61 3.40 5.10 -10.54
CA LEU A 61 4.18 5.43 -11.74
C LEU A 61 3.94 4.42 -12.87
N VAL A 62 4.00 3.11 -12.56
CA VAL A 62 3.74 2.05 -13.55
C VAL A 62 2.36 2.22 -14.18
N ARG A 63 1.32 2.45 -13.38
CA ARG A 63 -0.03 2.70 -13.90
C ARG A 63 -0.11 3.97 -14.74
N SER A 64 0.58 5.03 -14.33
CA SER A 64 0.62 6.30 -15.07
C SER A 64 1.28 6.16 -16.45
N LEU A 65 2.23 5.23 -16.59
CA LEU A 65 2.86 4.90 -17.87
C LEU A 65 2.04 3.91 -18.73
N GLY A 66 0.88 3.46 -18.24
CA GLY A 66 0.01 2.51 -18.92
C GLY A 66 0.38 1.05 -18.69
N GLY A 67 1.16 0.75 -17.64
CA GLY A 67 1.47 -0.63 -17.23
C GLY A 67 0.22 -1.39 -16.78
N SER A 68 0.22 -2.71 -17.02
CA SER A 68 -0.86 -3.62 -16.62
C SER A 68 -0.70 -4.08 -15.18
N ASP A 69 -1.68 -4.83 -14.66
CA ASP A 69 -1.55 -5.49 -13.36
C ASP A 69 -0.41 -6.54 -13.37
N GLU A 70 -0.07 -7.10 -14.54
CA GLU A 70 1.11 -7.99 -14.67
C GLU A 70 2.40 -7.21 -14.42
N SER A 71 2.52 -5.99 -14.96
CA SER A 71 3.67 -5.10 -14.71
C SER A 71 3.80 -4.73 -13.23
N ILE A 72 2.68 -4.58 -12.53
CA ILE A 72 2.66 -4.33 -11.07
C ILE A 72 3.12 -5.57 -10.30
N ASN A 73 2.68 -6.76 -10.70
CA ASN A 73 3.12 -8.00 -10.07
C ASN A 73 4.62 -8.26 -10.29
N GLU A 74 5.14 -7.96 -11.49
CA GLU A 74 6.57 -8.05 -11.78
C GLU A 74 7.39 -7.07 -10.92
N LEU A 75 6.90 -5.83 -10.77
CA LEU A 75 7.49 -4.84 -9.87
C LEU A 75 7.52 -5.36 -8.42
N ASN A 76 6.39 -5.81 -7.90
CA ASN A 76 6.28 -6.27 -6.52
C ASN A 76 7.18 -7.48 -6.27
N LYS A 77 7.25 -8.42 -7.22
CA LYS A 77 8.20 -9.53 -7.14
C LYS A 77 9.65 -9.07 -7.12
N ALA A 78 10.03 -8.12 -7.98
CA ALA A 78 11.40 -7.61 -8.00
C ALA A 78 11.78 -6.90 -6.70
N LEU A 79 10.83 -6.20 -6.07
CA LEU A 79 11.00 -5.59 -4.75
C LEU A 79 11.17 -6.65 -3.66
N ASP A 80 10.33 -7.68 -3.65
CA ASP A 80 10.41 -8.77 -2.67
C ASP A 80 11.72 -9.56 -2.80
N ASP A 81 12.14 -9.87 -4.03
CA ASP A 81 13.40 -10.57 -4.32
C ASP A 81 14.61 -9.75 -3.86
N GLU A 82 14.61 -8.43 -4.11
CA GLU A 82 15.64 -7.52 -3.60
C GLU A 82 15.64 -7.52 -2.07
N ILE A 83 14.51 -7.24 -1.42
CA ILE A 83 14.41 -7.19 0.05
C ILE A 83 14.89 -8.50 0.69
N ALA A 84 14.47 -9.65 0.16
CA ALA A 84 14.87 -10.96 0.67
C ALA A 84 16.40 -11.16 0.61
N SER A 85 17.04 -10.76 -0.49
CA SER A 85 18.49 -10.91 -0.67
C SER A 85 19.32 -10.12 0.36
N HIS A 86 18.78 -9.02 0.90
CA HIS A 86 19.46 -8.18 1.91
C HIS A 86 19.07 -8.51 3.36
N ILE A 87 18.02 -9.31 3.59
CA ILE A 87 17.63 -9.75 4.95
C ILE A 87 18.41 -10.98 5.40
N GLU A 88 18.88 -11.83 4.48
CA GLU A 88 19.63 -13.05 4.81
C GLU A 88 21.12 -12.79 5.17
N GLU A 89 21.66 -11.61 4.86
CA GLU A 89 23.04 -11.22 5.19
C GLU A 89 23.13 -10.37 6.48
N ASP A 90 23.07 -11.03 7.64
CA ASP A 90 23.54 -10.68 9.02
C ASP A 90 23.71 -9.20 9.49
N LEU A 91 23.05 -8.21 8.91
CA LEU A 91 22.85 -6.88 9.48
C LEU A 91 21.52 -6.35 8.96
N GLY A 92 20.48 -6.53 9.77
CA GLY A 92 19.17 -5.95 9.55
C GLY A 92 19.29 -4.49 9.13
N CYS A 93 18.44 -4.09 8.18
CA CYS A 93 18.31 -2.71 7.72
C CYS A 93 18.42 -1.76 8.92
N SER A 94 19.41 -0.86 8.90
CA SER A 94 19.69 0.07 10.01
C SER A 94 18.51 0.94 10.46
N VAL A 95 17.44 0.97 9.66
CA VAL A 95 16.18 1.68 9.92
C VAL A 95 15.09 0.77 10.50
N CYS A 96 15.13 -0.54 10.24
CA CYS A 96 14.15 -1.51 10.70
C CYS A 96 14.77 -2.42 11.77
N LEU A 97 14.94 -1.89 12.99
CA LEU A 97 15.37 -2.67 14.14
C LEU A 97 14.21 -3.58 14.60
N PRO A 98 14.39 -4.91 14.68
CA PRO A 98 13.42 -5.77 15.34
C PRO A 98 13.40 -5.46 16.84
N GLU A 99 12.19 -5.29 17.40
CA GLU A 99 11.98 -5.10 18.83
C GLU A 99 12.63 -6.25 19.59
N GLN A 100 13.66 -5.94 20.37
CA GLN A 100 14.34 -6.90 21.22
C GLN A 100 13.37 -7.26 22.36
N GLU A 101 12.80 -8.47 22.35
CA GLU A 101 12.12 -9.02 23.51
C GLU A 101 13.07 -8.99 24.72
N SER A 102 12.71 -8.17 25.71
CA SER A 102 13.40 -8.13 26.99
C SER A 102 13.27 -9.49 27.67
N LYS A 103 14.34 -10.30 27.63
CA LYS A 103 14.47 -11.42 28.57
C LYS A 103 14.68 -10.82 29.96
N ALA A 104 13.62 -10.86 30.77
CA ALA A 104 13.72 -10.70 32.20
C ALA A 104 14.47 -11.90 32.81
N ASP A 105 15.35 -11.60 33.77
CA ASP A 105 16.19 -12.50 34.58
C ASP A 105 15.53 -13.83 35.00
#